data_AF-A0A9Q0SPV9-F1
#
_entry.id   AF-A0A9Q0SPV9-F1
#
_cell.length_a   1.000
_cell.length_b   1.000
_cell.length_c   1.000
_cell.angle_alpha   90.00
_cell.angle_beta   90.00
_cell.angle_gamma   90.00
#
_symmetry.space_group_name_H-M   'P 1'
#
loop_
_entity.id
_entity.type
_entity.pdbx_description
1 polymer ?
#
loop_
_entity_poly.entity_id
_entity_poly.type
_entity_poly.pdbx_seq_one_letter_code
_entity_poly.pdbx_strand_id
1 'polypeptide(L)'
;MQDAEAIPALEAALNDLSLHPIVRHEAAEALGAIGLESNIPLLKNSLTDDPAQEVRETCELALKRIEEMNTTSNADVSSVAEKSPFMSVDPAAPALSCSSVDELRYFVYGFDIFPHSH
;
A
#
# COMPACT_ATOMS: atom_id res chain seq x y z
N MET A 1 -4.07 -2.98 -13.17
CA MET A 1 -3.66 -1.69 -13.76
C MET A 1 -2.25 -1.40 -13.26
N GLN A 2 -1.23 -1.70 -14.06
CA GLN A 2 0.21 -1.57 -13.70
C GLN A 2 0.97 -1.09 -14.95
N ASP A 3 0.40 -0.10 -15.64
CA ASP A 3 0.94 0.38 -16.90
C ASP A 3 2.11 1.32 -16.64
N ALA A 4 3.31 0.91 -17.07
CA ALA A 4 4.52 1.72 -16.92
C ALA A 4 4.47 3.02 -17.73
N GLU A 5 3.65 3.10 -18.79
CA GLU A 5 3.48 4.33 -19.58
C GLU A 5 2.79 5.44 -18.78
N ALA A 6 2.09 5.11 -17.70
CA ALA A 6 1.44 6.08 -16.82
C ALA A 6 2.41 6.81 -15.88
N ILE A 7 3.61 6.26 -15.66
CA ILE A 7 4.58 6.77 -14.66
C ILE A 7 4.86 8.26 -14.84
N PRO A 8 5.20 8.78 -16.03
CA PRO A 8 5.50 10.20 -16.19
C PRO A 8 4.36 11.13 -15.74
N ALA A 9 3.10 10.73 -15.96
CA ALA A 9 1.94 11.50 -15.53
C ALA A 9 1.74 11.43 -14.00
N LEU A 10 1.96 10.25 -13.40
CA LEU A 10 1.88 10.06 -11.95
C LEU A 10 2.99 10.81 -11.22
N GLU A 11 4.21 10.81 -11.76
CA GLU A 11 5.32 11.59 -11.21
C GLU A 11 5.03 13.10 -11.26
N ALA A 12 4.45 13.59 -12.36
CA ALA A 12 4.04 14.98 -12.47
C ALA A 12 2.99 15.34 -11.42
N ALA A 13 1.96 14.49 -11.26
CA ALA A 13 0.90 14.70 -10.28
C ALA A 13 1.42 14.70 -8.84
N LEU A 14 2.30 13.77 -8.48
CA LEU A 14 2.86 13.67 -7.13
C LEU A 14 3.76 14.87 -6.78
N ASN A 15 4.46 15.45 -7.76
CA ASN A 15 5.32 16.63 -7.53
C ASN A 15 4.58 17.97 -7.60
N ASP A 16 3.33 18.01 -8.06
CA ASP A 16 2.59 19.25 -8.20
C ASP A 16 1.88 19.64 -6.89
N LEU A 17 2.58 20.43 -6.08
CA LEU A 17 2.07 20.97 -4.81
C LEU A 17 0.89 21.94 -4.98
N SER A 18 0.54 22.35 -6.21
CA SER A 18 -0.67 23.13 -6.46
C SER A 18 -1.93 22.27 -6.50
N LEU A 19 -1.80 20.95 -6.69
CA LEU A 19 -2.91 20.01 -6.67
C LEU A 19 -3.42 19.75 -5.25
N HIS A 20 -4.67 19.34 -5.17
CA HIS A 20 -5.24 18.88 -3.90
C HIS A 20 -4.50 17.62 -3.40
N PRO A 21 -4.22 17.48 -2.09
CA PRO A 21 -3.51 16.33 -1.53
C PRO A 21 -4.05 14.97 -1.99
N ILE A 22 -5.38 14.85 -2.13
CA ILE A 22 -5.99 13.60 -2.62
C ILE A 22 -5.47 13.17 -3.99
N VAL A 23 -5.20 14.09 -4.92
CA VAL A 23 -4.69 13.73 -6.25
C VAL A 23 -3.28 13.15 -6.15
N ARG A 24 -2.46 13.73 -5.26
CA ARG A 24 -1.09 13.26 -4.99
C ARG A 24 -1.09 11.93 -4.25
N HIS A 25 -2.02 11.75 -3.31
CA HIS A 25 -2.26 10.49 -2.61
C HIS A 25 -2.55 9.35 -3.60
N GLU A 26 -3.51 9.55 -4.51
CA GLU A 26 -3.84 8.57 -5.56
C GLU A 26 -2.65 8.30 -6.50
N ALA A 27 -1.85 9.34 -6.80
CA ALA A 27 -0.65 9.17 -7.61
C ALA A 27 0.42 8.30 -6.90
N ALA A 28 0.66 8.53 -5.61
CA ALA A 28 1.58 7.73 -4.81
C ALA A 28 1.10 6.27 -4.68
N GLU A 29 -0.20 6.05 -4.46
CA GLU A 29 -0.79 4.71 -4.42
C GLU A 29 -0.61 3.98 -5.75
N ALA A 30 -0.91 4.64 -6.88
CA ALA A 30 -0.73 4.07 -8.21
C ALA A 30 0.73 3.72 -8.51
N LEU A 31 1.69 4.56 -8.12
CA LEU A 31 3.13 4.29 -8.24
C LEU A 31 3.56 3.07 -7.42
N GLY A 32 3.02 2.90 -6.21
CA GLY A 32 3.22 1.72 -5.37
C GLY A 32 2.60 0.45 -5.97
N ALA A 33 1.41 0.57 -6.57
CA ALA A 33 0.74 -0.55 -7.24
C ALA A 33 1.48 -1.00 -8.51
N ILE A 34 2.07 -0.07 -9.27
CA ILE A 34 2.94 -0.35 -10.42
C ILE A 34 4.18 -1.14 -9.99
N GLY A 35 4.78 -0.80 -8.84
CA GLY A 35 5.78 -1.66 -8.21
C GLY A 35 7.21 -1.54 -8.78
N LEU A 36 7.52 -0.52 -9.59
CA LEU A 36 8.85 -0.36 -10.17
C LEU A 36 9.84 0.31 -9.20
N GLU A 37 11.04 -0.24 -9.10
CA GLU A 37 12.12 0.31 -8.26
C GLU A 37 12.54 1.72 -8.66
N SER A 38 12.35 2.10 -9.94
CA SER A 38 12.60 3.45 -10.43
C SER A 38 11.80 4.52 -9.68
N ASN A 39 10.66 4.15 -9.09
CA ASN A 39 9.78 5.06 -8.37
C ASN A 39 10.23 5.30 -6.91
N ILE A 40 11.11 4.45 -6.36
CA ILE A 40 11.55 4.50 -4.95
C ILE A 40 12.13 5.87 -4.56
N PRO A 41 13.04 6.49 -5.34
CA PRO A 41 13.60 7.79 -4.98
C PRO A 41 12.52 8.88 -4.87
N LEU A 42 11.56 8.88 -5.80
CA LEU A 42 10.46 9.86 -5.79
C LEU A 42 9.55 9.69 -4.57
N LEU A 43 9.18 8.45 -4.25
CA LEU A 43 8.35 8.13 -3.09
C LEU A 43 9.06 8.50 -1.78
N LYS A 44 10.38 8.28 -1.67
CA LYS A 44 11.17 8.69 -0.50
C LYS A 44 11.25 10.21 -0.33
N ASN A 45 11.41 10.93 -1.42
CA ASN A 45 11.39 12.39 -1.39
C ASN A 45 10.02 12.89 -0.93
N SER A 46 8.95 12.39 -1.54
CA SER A 46 7.56 12.78 -1.19
C SER A 46 7.19 12.40 0.24
N LEU A 47 7.67 11.26 0.75
CA LEU A 47 7.55 10.85 2.15
C LEU A 47 8.18 11.86 3.12
N THR A 48 9.22 12.59 2.71
CA THR A 48 9.92 13.56 3.55
C THR A 48 9.38 14.97 3.36
N ASP A 49 9.12 15.35 2.11
CA ASP A 49 8.94 16.75 1.71
C ASP A 49 7.48 17.15 1.45
N ASP A 50 6.55 16.19 1.25
CA ASP A 50 5.15 16.54 1.00
C ASP A 50 4.52 17.15 2.27
N PRO A 51 3.85 18.31 2.18
CA PRO A 51 3.25 18.96 3.34
C PRO A 51 2.06 18.17 3.93
N ALA A 52 1.36 17.38 3.12
CA ALA A 52 0.17 16.64 3.52
C ALA A 52 0.55 15.29 4.15
N GLN A 53 0.00 15.01 5.33
CA GLN A 53 0.31 13.78 6.07
C GLN A 53 -0.17 12.54 5.33
N GLU A 54 -1.37 12.61 4.75
CA GLU A 54 -1.99 11.54 3.98
C GLU A 54 -1.21 11.16 2.72
N VAL A 55 -0.41 12.07 2.15
CA VAL A 55 0.46 11.76 1.01
C VAL A 55 1.72 11.06 1.48
N ARG A 56 2.31 11.54 2.59
CA ARG A 56 3.49 10.91 3.20
C ARG A 56 3.19 9.47 3.64
N GLU A 57 2.08 9.25 4.34
CA GLU A 57 1.67 7.91 4.78
C GLU A 57 1.45 6.96 3.59
N THR A 58 0.84 7.44 2.50
CA THR A 58 0.70 6.64 1.28
C THR A 58 2.03 6.33 0.61
N CYS A 59 2.98 7.28 0.60
CA CYS A 59 4.33 7.02 0.09
C CYS A 59 5.05 5.93 0.90
N GLU A 60 4.88 5.91 2.23
CA GLU A 60 5.41 4.85 3.09
C GLU A 60 4.81 3.47 2.73
N LEU A 61 3.49 3.39 2.58
CA LEU A 61 2.81 2.15 2.18
C LEU A 61 3.22 1.69 0.77
N ALA A 62 3.35 2.63 -0.17
CA ALA A 62 3.80 2.35 -1.54
C ALA A 62 5.23 1.79 -1.56
N LEU A 63 6.15 2.34 -0.76
CA LEU A 63 7.51 1.84 -0.63
C LEU A 63 7.53 0.41 -0.07
N LYS A 64 6.81 0.17 1.03
CA LYS A 64 6.69 -1.16 1.64
C LYS A 64 6.16 -2.19 0.64
N ARG A 65 5.17 -1.81 -0.17
CA ARG A 65 4.60 -2.67 -1.20
C ARG A 65 5.62 -3.05 -2.28
N ILE A 66 6.42 -2.09 -2.76
CA ILE A 66 7.51 -2.35 -3.72
C ILE A 66 8.51 -3.36 -3.13
N GLU A 67 8.89 -3.18 -1.87
CA GLU A 67 9.78 -4.11 -1.16
C GLU A 67 9.18 -5.53 -1.05
N GLU A 68 7.90 -5.66 -0.68
CA GLU A 68 7.20 -6.95 -0.60
C GLU A 68 7.14 -7.67 -1.95
N MET A 69 6.88 -6.95 -3.05
CA MET A 69 6.85 -7.52 -4.41
C MET A 69 8.22 -8.05 -4.85
N ASN A 70 9.29 -7.34 -4.46
CA ASN A 70 10.67 -7.77 -4.70
C ASN A 70 11.04 -9.01 -3.87
N THR A 71 10.62 -9.10 -2.61
CA THR A 71 10.88 -10.29 -1.78
C THR A 71 10.08 -11.52 -2.24
N THR A 72 8.82 -11.35 -2.63
CA THR A 72 7.96 -12.44 -3.12
C THR A 72 8.48 -13.01 -4.43
N SER A 73 9.07 -12.19 -5.30
CA SER A 73 9.69 -12.64 -6.55
C SER A 73 10.93 -13.53 -6.33
N ASN A 74 11.55 -13.49 -5.15
CA ASN A 74 12.73 -14.29 -4.78
C ASN A 74 12.40 -15.51 -3.92
N ALA A 75 11.19 -15.61 -3.38
CA ALA A 75 10.72 -16.72 -2.57
C ALA A 75 9.74 -17.57 -3.38
N ASP A 76 10.25 -18.59 -4.09
CA ASP A 76 9.46 -19.72 -4.57
C ASP A 76 8.78 -20.41 -3.37
N VAL A 77 7.61 -19.92 -2.98
CA VAL A 77 6.70 -20.66 -2.12
C VAL A 77 5.35 -20.66 -2.81
N SER A 78 5.10 -21.77 -3.50
CA SER A 78 3.80 -22.35 -3.78
C SER A 78 2.77 -22.00 -2.71
N SER A 79 2.07 -20.89 -2.89
CA SER A 79 0.73 -20.71 -2.35
C SER A 79 -0.14 -20.32 -3.53
N VAL A 80 -1.05 -21.24 -3.87
CA VAL A 80 -2.04 -21.11 -4.92
C VAL A 80 -3.07 -20.07 -4.46
N ALA A 81 -2.68 -18.81 -4.41
CA ALA A 81 -3.64 -17.74 -4.59
C ALA A 81 -3.95 -17.76 -6.09
N GLU A 82 -5.04 -18.43 -6.47
CA GLU A 82 -5.51 -18.40 -7.85
C GLU A 82 -5.51 -16.95 -8.33
N LYS A 83 -4.63 -16.65 -9.29
CA LYS A 83 -4.52 -15.33 -9.87
C LYS A 83 -5.90 -14.97 -10.40
N SER A 84 -6.58 -14.04 -9.73
CA SER A 84 -7.99 -13.80 -10.00
C SER A 84 -8.18 -13.54 -11.50
N PRO A 85 -9.25 -14.06 -12.14
CA PRO A 85 -9.47 -13.89 -13.58
C PRO A 85 -9.47 -12.42 -14.03
N PHE A 86 -9.65 -11.49 -13.08
CA PHE A 86 -9.74 -10.06 -13.30
C PHE A 86 -8.44 -9.30 -12.99
N MET A 87 -7.36 -10.00 -12.61
CA MET A 87 -6.10 -9.39 -12.15
C MET A 87 -6.32 -8.28 -11.11
N SER A 88 -7.35 -8.47 -10.28
CA SER A 88 -7.69 -7.53 -9.22
C SER A 88 -6.59 -7.56 -8.18
N VAL A 89 -5.98 -6.41 -7.95
CA VAL A 89 -5.07 -6.23 -6.82
C VAL A 89 -5.93 -5.82 -5.65
N ASP A 90 -5.90 -6.60 -4.57
CA ASP A 90 -6.50 -6.16 -3.31
C ASP A 90 -5.54 -5.15 -2.66
N PRO A 91 -6.01 -3.94 -2.32
CA PRO A 91 -5.19 -2.97 -1.58
C PRO A 91 -4.88 -3.45 -0.16
N ALA A 92 -5.67 -4.38 0.41
CA ALA A 92 -5.38 -4.98 1.70
C ALA A 92 -4.51 -6.23 1.56
N ALA A 93 -3.56 -6.40 2.49
CA ALA A 93 -2.83 -7.65 2.61
C ALA A 93 -3.80 -8.79 2.93
N PRO A 94 -3.70 -9.95 2.26
CA PRO A 94 -4.55 -11.09 2.56
C PRO A 94 -4.34 -11.53 4.02
N ALA A 95 -5.45 -11.81 4.72
CA ALA A 95 -5.38 -12.40 6.04
C ALA A 95 -4.63 -13.75 5.96
N LEU A 96 -3.81 -14.04 6.97
CA LEU A 96 -3.19 -15.36 7.11
C LEU A 96 -4.30 -16.41 7.10
N SER A 97 -4.18 -17.39 6.21
CA SER A 97 -5.24 -18.33 5.86
C SER A 97 -5.54 -19.32 7.01
N CYS A 98 -6.27 -18.86 8.04
CA CYS A 98 -7.18 -19.64 8.89
C CYS A 98 -7.82 -18.87 10.06
N SER A 99 -7.80 -17.52 10.09
CA SER A 99 -8.40 -16.83 11.23
C SER A 99 -9.93 -16.98 11.23
N SER A 100 -10.46 -17.58 12.30
CA SER A 100 -11.91 -17.70 12.50
C SER A 100 -12.53 -16.31 12.70
N VAL A 101 -13.83 -16.17 12.44
CA VAL A 101 -14.55 -14.91 12.66
C VAL A 101 -14.36 -14.40 14.10
N ASP A 102 -14.23 -15.30 15.07
CA ASP A 102 -13.99 -14.98 16.48
C ASP A 102 -12.57 -14.41 16.73
N GLU A 103 -11.55 -14.91 16.03
CA GLU A 103 -10.19 -14.39 16.12
C GLU A 103 -10.05 -12.99 15.49
N LEU A 104 -10.72 -12.76 14.36
CA LEU A 104 -10.77 -11.43 13.74
C LEU A 104 -11.52 -10.43 14.63
N ARG A 105 -12.60 -10.89 15.29
CA ARG A 105 -13.33 -10.07 16.27
C ARG A 105 -12.44 -9.71 17.45
N TYR A 106 -11.63 -10.64 17.96
CA TYR A 106 -10.67 -10.34 19.01
C TYR A 106 -9.63 -9.30 18.57
N PHE A 107 -9.11 -9.37 17.35
CA PHE A 107 -8.13 -8.40 16.87
C PHE A 107 -8.73 -6.99 16.69
N VAL A 108 -9.96 -6.89 16.18
CA VAL A 108 -10.64 -5.61 15.92
C VAL A 108 -11.16 -4.95 17.22
N TYR A 109 -11.54 -5.73 18.22
CA TYR A 109 -12.14 -5.24 19.47
C TYR A 109 -11.27 -5.44 20.74
N GLY A 110 -10.07 -6.03 20.61
CA GLY A 110 -9.28 -6.54 21.74
C GLY A 110 -8.35 -5.55 22.44
N PHE A 111 -8.37 -4.27 22.05
CA PHE A 111 -7.57 -3.23 22.69
C PHE A 111 -8.44 -2.01 23.03
N ASP A 112 -9.48 -2.21 23.84
CA ASP A 112 -10.04 -1.11 24.64
C ASP A 112 -10.57 -1.57 26.01
N ILE A 113 -9.72 -1.42 27.02
CA ILE A 113 -9.94 -0.67 28.27
C ILE A 113 -11.33 -0.84 28.95
N PHE A 114 -11.41 -1.65 30.01
CA PHE A 114 -11.87 -1.23 31.36
C PHE A 114 -11.75 -2.41 32.35
N PRO A 115 -10.96 -2.30 33.43
CA PRO A 115 -11.02 -3.29 34.50
C PRO A 115 -12.36 -3.12 35.23
N HIS A 116 -13.23 -4.13 35.20
CA HIS A 116 -14.37 -4.17 36.11
C HIS A 116 -13.83 -4.48 37.51
N SER A 117 -13.66 -3.44 38.33
CA SER A 117 -13.56 -3.59 39.78
C SER A 117 -14.97 -3.78 40.35
N HIS A 118 -15.10 -4.81 41.19
CA HIS A 118 -16.28 -5.21 41.95
C HIS A 118 -16.76 -4.13 42.92
#